data_AF-A0A382ZJ94-F1
#
_entry.id   AF-A0A382ZJ94-F1
#
_cell.length_a   1.000
_cell.length_b   1.000
_cell.length_c   1.000
_cell.angle_alpha   90.00
_cell.angle_beta   90.00
_cell.angle_gamma   90.00
#
_symmetry.space_group_name_H-M   'P 1'
#
loop_
_entity.id
_entity.type
_entity.pdbx_description
1 polymer ?
#
loop_
_entity_poly.entity_id
_entity_poly.type
_entity_poly.pdbx_seq_one_letter_code
_entity_poly.pdbx_strand_id
1 'polypeptide(L)'
;MTTNTTKQKLNNGETVYGAFFRTPDTSLVELQGYLGWDFLVLDGEHGTLQPRDIEDQCRACELRGMTPIARATTNEQSIILRFMDTG
;
A
#
# COMPACT_ATOMS: atom_id res chain seq x y z
N MET A 1 -8.91 -12.54 -6.93
CA MET A 1 -7.96 -12.19 -5.85
C MET A 1 -6.57 -12.52 -6.35
N THR A 2 -5.70 -11.51 -6.40
CA THR A 2 -4.27 -11.65 -6.69
C THR A 2 -3.53 -12.19 -5.47
N THR A 3 -2.41 -12.86 -5.67
CA THR A 3 -1.57 -13.36 -4.56
C THR A 3 -0.84 -12.18 -3.90
N ASN A 4 -0.96 -12.05 -2.58
CA ASN A 4 -0.15 -11.09 -1.82
C ASN A 4 1.28 -11.64 -1.65
N THR A 5 2.19 -11.18 -2.52
CA THR A 5 3.58 -11.65 -2.62
C THR A 5 4.40 -11.28 -1.38
N THR A 6 4.20 -10.09 -0.81
CA THR A 6 4.88 -9.66 0.42
C THR A 6 4.51 -10.57 1.60
N LYS A 7 3.23 -10.91 1.75
CA LYS A 7 2.77 -11.84 2.78
C LYS A 7 3.36 -13.24 2.59
N GLN A 8 3.47 -13.71 1.35
CA GLN A 8 4.10 -14.99 1.03
C GLN A 8 5.58 -15.00 1.43
N LYS A 9 6.36 -13.98 1.03
CA LYS A 9 7.78 -13.83 1.40
C LYS A 9 7.97 -13.82 2.92
N LEU A 10 7.16 -13.04 3.64
CA LEU A 10 7.18 -12.99 5.10
C LEU A 10 6.90 -14.37 5.73
N ASN A 11 5.92 -15.11 5.22
CA ASN A 11 5.62 -16.46 5.70
C ASN A 11 6.75 -17.47 5.43
N ASN A 12 7.56 -17.23 4.40
CA ASN A 12 8.74 -18.04 4.09
C ASN A 12 9.97 -17.65 4.92
N GLY A 13 9.89 -16.61 5.78
CA GLY A 13 11.02 -16.08 6.53
C GLY A 13 11.99 -15.25 5.68
N GLU A 14 11.57 -14.81 4.50
CA GLU A 14 12.37 -13.95 3.63
C GLU A 14 12.32 -12.49 4.11
N THR A 15 13.42 -11.75 3.88
CA THR A 15 13.47 -10.31 4.11
C THR A 15 12.69 -9.59 2.99
N VAL A 16 11.85 -8.63 3.38
CA VAL A 16 11.13 -7.74 2.45
C VAL A 16 11.56 -6.29 2.66
N TYR A 17 11.65 -5.52 1.58
CA TYR A 17 12.04 -4.12 1.58
C TYR A 17 10.88 -3.25 1.13
N GLY A 18 10.60 -2.19 1.87
CA GLY A 18 9.52 -1.26 1.55
C GLY A 18 9.81 0.15 2.02
N ALA A 19 8.95 1.08 1.60
CA ALA A 19 9.06 2.49 1.92
C ALA A 19 7.71 3.07 2.38
N PHE A 20 7.77 4.19 3.11
CA PHE A 20 6.59 4.97 3.47
C PHE A 20 6.27 5.99 2.38
N PHE A 21 4.99 6.12 2.08
CA PHE A 21 4.47 7.08 1.11
C PHE A 21 3.29 7.86 1.69
N ARG A 22 3.32 9.19 1.60
CA ARG A 22 2.38 10.08 2.30
C ARG A 22 1.73 11.14 1.42
N THR A 23 2.19 11.24 0.17
CA THR A 23 1.76 12.28 -0.77
C THR A 23 0.60 11.75 -1.61
N PRO A 24 -0.47 12.52 -1.84
CA PRO A 24 -1.59 12.10 -2.68
C PRO A 24 -1.24 12.26 -4.18
N ASP A 25 -0.10 11.73 -4.60
CA ASP A 25 0.38 11.77 -5.98
C ASP A 25 0.72 10.35 -6.44
N THR A 26 -0.21 9.78 -7.21
CA THR A 26 -0.09 8.42 -7.75
C THR A 26 1.06 8.28 -8.74
N SER A 27 1.47 9.34 -9.44
CA SER A 27 2.61 9.28 -10.37
C SER A 27 3.92 8.96 -9.66
N LEU A 28 4.07 9.44 -8.42
CA LEU A 28 5.21 9.12 -7.58
C LEU A 28 5.16 7.68 -7.09
N VAL A 29 3.98 7.10 -6.84
CA VAL A 29 3.85 5.66 -6.52
C VAL A 29 4.28 4.80 -7.71
N GLU A 30 3.87 5.17 -8.92
CA GLU A 30 4.33 4.47 -10.13
C GLU A 30 5.86 4.56 -10.31
N LEU A 31 6.44 5.73 -9.97
CA LEU A 31 7.89 5.92 -9.96
C LEU A 31 8.57 5.00 -8.95
N GLN A 32 8.03 4.88 -7.73
CA GLN A 32 8.55 3.95 -6.72
C GLN A 32 8.54 2.50 -7.22
N GLY A 33 7.54 2.12 -8.01
CA GLY A 33 7.46 0.79 -8.61
C GLY A 33 8.65 0.41 -9.51
N TYR A 34 9.39 1.39 -10.06
CA TYR A 34 10.63 1.11 -10.81
C TYR A 34 11.83 0.79 -9.91
N LEU A 35 11.77 1.07 -8.61
CA LEU A 35 12.86 0.83 -7.67
C LEU A 35 12.89 -0.61 -7.12
N GLY A 36 11.86 -1.41 -7.41
CA GLY A 36 11.83 -2.83 -7.03
C GLY A 36 11.48 -3.09 -5.56
N TRP A 37 10.68 -2.23 -4.94
CA TRP A 37 10.17 -2.46 -3.59
C TRP A 37 9.21 -3.66 -3.54
N ASP A 38 9.24 -4.40 -2.43
CA ASP A 38 8.26 -5.46 -2.17
C ASP A 38 6.89 -4.87 -1.80
N PHE A 39 6.89 -3.76 -1.05
CA PHE A 39 5.67 -3.09 -0.61
C PHE A 39 5.86 -1.59 -0.42
N LEU A 40 4.74 -0.86 -0.44
CA LEU A 40 4.67 0.53 0.07
C LEU A 40 3.66 0.63 1.20
N VAL A 41 4.02 1.40 2.23
CA VAL A 41 3.09 1.81 3.27
C VAL A 41 2.44 3.12 2.83
N LEU A 42 1.16 3.04 2.50
CA LEU A 42 0.31 4.19 2.17
C LEU A 42 -0.20 4.77 3.49
N ASP A 43 0.38 5.91 3.88
CA ASP A 43 0.18 6.52 5.18
C ASP A 43 -1.10 7.36 5.26
N GLY A 44 -2.21 6.71 5.65
CA GLY A 44 -3.48 7.38 5.93
C GLY A 44 -3.58 8.01 7.33
N GLU A 45 -2.60 7.78 8.22
CA GLU A 45 -2.65 8.23 9.63
C GLU A 45 -2.00 9.60 9.83
N HIS A 46 -0.79 9.79 9.31
CA HIS A 46 -0.02 11.03 9.44
C HIS A 46 0.23 11.72 8.09
N GLY A 47 -0.14 11.06 6.99
CA GLY A 47 -0.16 11.67 5.67
C GLY A 47 -1.47 12.42 5.40
N THR A 48 -1.58 12.98 4.20
CA THR A 48 -2.83 13.61 3.73
C THR A 48 -3.68 12.66 2.91
N LEU A 49 -3.33 11.36 2.87
CA LEU A 49 -4.02 10.36 2.06
C LEU A 49 -5.44 10.13 2.56
N GLN A 50 -6.40 10.19 1.65
CA GLN A 50 -7.78 9.77 1.85
C GLN A 50 -8.00 8.40 1.18
N PRO A 51 -9.09 7.68 1.52
CA PRO A 51 -9.40 6.39 0.90
C PRO A 51 -9.43 6.41 -0.64
N ARG A 52 -9.87 7.54 -1.23
CA ARG A 52 -9.83 7.72 -2.69
C ARG A 52 -8.40 7.72 -3.24
N ASP A 53 -7.47 8.40 -2.57
CA ASP A 53 -6.07 8.43 -2.98
C ASP A 53 -5.45 7.04 -2.87
N ILE A 54 -5.81 6.31 -1.82
CA ILE A 54 -5.34 4.94 -1.58
C ILE A 54 -5.85 4.00 -2.67
N GLU A 55 -7.11 4.13 -3.10
CA GLU A 55 -7.65 3.33 -4.22
C GLU A 55 -6.84 3.53 -5.51
N ASP A 56 -6.54 4.79 -5.86
CA ASP A 56 -5.70 5.11 -7.03
C ASP A 56 -4.27 4.56 -6.87
N GLN A 57 -3.70 4.65 -5.66
CA GLN A 57 -2.34 4.20 -5.36
C GLN A 57 -2.23 2.67 -5.28
N CYS A 58 -3.27 1.96 -4.83
CA CYS A 58 -3.37 0.51 -4.86
C CYS A 58 -3.25 0.01 -6.31
N ARG A 59 -4.00 0.63 -7.25
CA ARG A 59 -3.90 0.30 -8.68
C ARG A 59 -2.48 0.50 -9.22
N ALA A 60 -1.80 1.59 -8.86
CA ALA A 60 -0.42 1.84 -9.27
C ALA A 60 0.57 0.82 -8.69
N CYS A 61 0.39 0.40 -7.43
CA CYS A 61 1.21 -0.63 -6.80
C CYS A 61 1.02 -1.98 -7.51
N GLU A 62 -0.22 -2.38 -7.77
CA GLU A 62 -0.55 -3.64 -8.44
C GLU A 62 0.04 -3.73 -9.85
N LEU A 63 -0.07 -2.66 -10.65
CA LEU A 63 0.53 -2.59 -11.99
C LEU A 63 2.06 -2.72 -11.99
N ARG A 64 2.70 -2.51 -10.83
CA ARG A 64 4.15 -2.60 -10.63
C ARG A 64 4.59 -3.85 -9.86
N GLY A 65 3.66 -4.71 -9.46
CA GLY A 65 3.98 -5.92 -8.69
C GLY A 65 4.39 -5.65 -7.24
N MET A 66 4.01 -4.49 -6.71
CA MET A 66 4.32 -4.04 -5.35
C MET A 66 3.07 -4.18 -4.48
N THR A 67 3.21 -4.69 -3.26
CA THR A 67 2.05 -4.85 -2.35
C THR A 67 1.72 -3.51 -1.68
N PRO A 68 0.50 -2.96 -1.85
CA PRO A 68 0.07 -1.81 -1.06
C PRO A 68 -0.24 -2.25 0.39
N ILE A 69 0.22 -1.48 1.37
CA ILE A 69 -0.14 -1.63 2.79
C ILE A 69 -0.71 -0.31 3.28
N ALA A 70 -2.01 -0.25 3.53
CA ALA A 70 -2.62 0.95 4.07
C ALA A 70 -2.43 1.05 5.59
N ARG A 71 -1.91 2.19 6.06
CA ARG A 71 -1.91 2.54 7.48
C ARG A 71 -3.19 3.31 7.80
N ALA A 72 -4.14 2.63 8.43
CA ALA A 72 -5.39 3.23 8.89
C ALA A 72 -5.14 4.27 10.00
N THR A 73 -6.01 5.28 10.09
CA THR A 73 -5.93 6.35 11.09
C THR A 73 -6.08 5.86 12.53
N THR A 74 -6.91 4.83 12.75
CA THR A 74 -7.19 4.26 14.07
C THR A 74 -7.46 2.76 13.92
N ASN A 75 -7.27 2.01 15.01
CA ASN A 75 -7.63 0.59 15.07
C ASN A 75 -9.13 0.42 15.39
N GLU A 76 -9.98 0.89 14.49
CA GLU A 76 -11.43 0.76 14.57
C GLU A 76 -11.97 -0.01 13.37
N GLN A 77 -12.90 -0.93 13.60
CA GLN A 77 -13.41 -1.85 12.57
C GLN A 77 -14.04 -1.10 11.38
N SER A 78 -14.80 -0.03 11.64
CA SER A 78 -15.43 0.79 10.60
C SER A 78 -14.40 1.51 9.71
N ILE A 79 -13.30 1.97 10.31
CA ILE A 79 -12.20 2.61 9.59
C ILE A 79 -11.44 1.58 8.77
N ILE A 80 -11.07 0.44 9.38
CA ILE A 80 -10.39 -0.65 8.67
C ILE A 80 -11.21 -1.10 7.46
N LEU A 81 -12.52 -1.33 7.62
CA LEU A 81 -13.41 -1.71 6.53
C LEU A 81 -13.36 -0.69 5.37
N ARG A 82 -13.44 0.60 5.68
CA ARG A 82 -13.39 1.67 4.68
C ARG A 82 -12.10 1.67 3.87
N PHE A 83 -10.96 1.32 4.47
CA PHE A 83 -9.69 1.18 3.74
C PHE A 83 -9.63 -0.15 2.98
N MET A 84 -10.13 -1.25 3.55
CA MET A 84 -10.19 -2.56 2.87
C MET A 84 -11.03 -2.51 1.58
N ASP A 85 -12.07 -1.66 1.54
CA ASP A 85 -12.90 -1.47 0.35
C ASP A 85 -12.18 -0.74 -0.81
N THR A 86 -10.96 -0.21 -0.58
CA THR A 86 -10.16 0.50 -1.59
C THR A 86 -9.17 -0.38 -2.36
N GLY A 87 -9.06 -1.66 -2.00
CA GLY A 87 -8.16 -2.63 -2.65
C GLY A 87 -7.45 -3.54 -1.66
#